data_AF-A0ABD8B652-F1
#
_entry.id   AF-A0ABD8B652-F1
#
_cell.length_a   1.000
_cell.length_b   1.000
_cell.length_c   1.000
_cell.angle_alpha   90.00
_cell.angle_beta   90.00
_cell.angle_gamma   90.00
#
_symmetry.space_group_name_H-M   'P 1'
#
loop_
_entity.id
_entity.type
_entity.pdbx_description
1 polymer ?
#
loop_
_entity_poly.entity_id
_entity_poly.type
_entity_poly.pdbx_seq_one_letter_code
_entity_poly.pdbx_strand_id
1 'polypeptide(L)'
;MTTVGDRTLLIEPNGYLGVTEEKALSTSAGTRWVSHFVNINGLDSFLWAEDTAKRLTFEPGLPDHRWRTTPDELLDAMHHSGFQFWDETSDTAEPLATEAAFALAEHLTGGRITPELLQDTTFVCGSAEIR
;
A
#
# COMPACT_ATOMS: atom_id res chain seq x y z
N MET A 1 -5.81 15.77 -22.18
CA MET A 1 -5.41 14.47 -21.60
C MET A 1 -3.94 14.55 -21.27
N THR A 2 -3.58 14.41 -20.01
CA THR A 2 -2.18 14.29 -19.58
C THR A 2 -1.72 12.86 -19.84
N THR A 3 -0.54 12.69 -20.45
CA THR A 3 0.11 11.38 -20.56
C THR A 3 0.64 10.99 -19.20
N VAL A 4 0.25 9.82 -18.72
CA VAL A 4 0.77 9.22 -17.50
C VAL A 4 2.06 8.48 -17.88
N GLY A 5 3.15 8.68 -17.13
CA GLY A 5 4.42 8.00 -17.36
C GLY A 5 4.39 6.54 -16.90
N ASP A 6 5.54 5.86 -16.97
CA ASP A 6 5.68 4.44 -16.63
C ASP A 6 5.33 4.12 -15.16
N ARG A 7 5.35 5.13 -14.29
CA ARG A 7 4.96 5.03 -12.87
C ARG A 7 4.09 6.21 -12.48
N THR A 8 3.10 5.94 -11.63
CA THR A 8 2.17 6.94 -11.11
C THR A 8 2.12 6.84 -9.59
N LEU A 9 2.25 7.97 -8.92
CA LEU A 9 1.91 8.13 -7.52
C LEU A 9 0.55 8.81 -7.43
N LEU A 10 -0.38 8.21 -6.69
CA LEU A 10 -1.66 8.81 -6.35
C LEU A 10 -1.71 9.04 -4.84
N ILE A 11 -2.24 10.20 -4.46
CA ILE A 11 -2.51 10.55 -3.07
C ILE A 11 -3.99 10.87 -3.00
N GLU A 12 -4.71 10.14 -2.16
CA GLU A 12 -6.15 10.36 -1.98
C GLU A 12 -6.49 10.60 -0.51
N PRO A 13 -7.53 11.42 -0.24
CA PRO A 13 -8.16 11.44 1.08
C PRO A 13 -8.95 10.16 1.32
N ASN A 14 -8.86 9.60 2.54
CA ASN A 14 -9.72 8.53 3.07
C ASN A 14 -9.65 7.13 2.44
N GLY A 15 -8.78 6.87 1.45
CA GLY A 15 -8.45 5.49 1.03
C GLY A 15 -9.52 4.75 0.21
N TYR A 16 -10.56 5.44 -0.30
CA TYR A 16 -11.65 4.76 -0.97
C TYR A 16 -11.26 4.16 -2.33
N LEU A 17 -10.75 4.97 -3.26
CA LEU A 17 -10.54 4.57 -4.64
C LEU A 17 -9.35 3.61 -4.77
N GLY A 18 -8.30 3.83 -3.99
CA GLY A 18 -7.05 3.10 -4.06
C GLY A 18 -7.00 1.83 -3.22
N VAL A 19 -7.82 1.72 -2.17
CA VAL A 19 -7.78 0.57 -1.25
C VAL A 19 -9.04 -0.27 -1.31
N THR A 20 -10.22 0.34 -1.17
CA THR A 20 -11.47 -0.42 -0.98
C THR A 20 -12.22 -0.72 -2.27
N GLU A 21 -12.18 0.19 -3.24
CA GLU A 21 -12.95 0.10 -4.47
C GLU A 21 -12.40 -0.94 -5.46
N GLU A 22 -13.28 -1.59 -6.21
CA GLU A 22 -12.88 -2.47 -7.32
C GLU A 22 -12.19 -1.71 -8.45
N LYS A 23 -12.28 -0.37 -8.45
CA LYS A 23 -11.59 0.48 -9.42
C LYS A 23 -10.07 0.35 -9.36
N ALA A 24 -9.50 0.15 -8.17
CA ALA A 24 -8.09 -0.18 -8.03
C ALA A 24 -7.72 -1.46 -8.82
N LEU A 25 -8.62 -2.45 -8.86
CA LEU A 25 -8.38 -3.70 -9.57
C LEU A 25 -8.42 -3.55 -11.07
N SER A 26 -9.45 -2.91 -11.63
CA SER A 26 -9.49 -2.70 -13.08
C SER A 26 -8.30 -1.87 -13.56
N THR A 27 -7.85 -0.91 -12.76
CA THR A 27 -6.67 -0.08 -13.05
C THR A 27 -5.36 -0.86 -12.96
N SER A 28 -5.32 -2.00 -12.26
CA SER A 28 -4.16 -2.89 -12.20
C SER A 28 -3.97 -3.78 -13.44
N ALA A 29 -4.84 -3.71 -14.46
CA ALA A 29 -4.68 -4.51 -15.67
C ALA A 29 -3.37 -4.19 -16.41
N GLY A 30 -2.49 -5.19 -16.57
CA GLY A 30 -1.18 -5.02 -17.21
C GLY A 30 -0.17 -4.26 -16.34
N THR A 31 -0.44 -4.09 -15.05
CA THR A 31 0.42 -3.33 -14.13
C THR A 31 0.30 -3.84 -12.69
N ARG A 32 1.09 -3.23 -11.80
CA ARG A 32 1.07 -3.46 -10.37
C ARG A 32 0.45 -2.26 -9.66
N TRP A 33 -0.55 -2.52 -8.83
CA TRP A 33 -1.20 -1.53 -7.98
C TRP A 33 -0.85 -1.82 -6.52
N VAL A 34 -0.27 -0.83 -5.85
CA VAL A 34 0.02 -0.90 -4.41
C VAL A 34 -0.62 0.30 -3.73
N SER A 35 -1.29 0.07 -2.61
CA SER A 35 -1.88 1.15 -1.83
C SER A 35 -1.71 0.90 -0.33
N HIS A 36 -1.46 1.98 0.38
CA HIS A 36 -1.39 2.03 1.83
C HIS A 36 -2.30 3.17 2.30
N PHE A 37 -3.08 2.90 3.34
CA PHE A 37 -3.97 3.85 3.97
C PHE A 37 -3.86 3.73 5.47
N VAL A 38 -3.92 4.87 6.16
CA VAL A 38 -4.13 4.97 7.60
C VAL A 38 -4.96 6.23 7.89
N ASN A 39 -5.92 6.15 8.81
CA ASN A 39 -6.71 7.30 9.25
C ASN A 39 -6.36 7.78 10.66
N ILE A 40 -7.00 8.86 11.09
CA ILE A 40 -6.79 9.46 12.42
C ILE A 40 -7.17 8.55 13.60
N ASN A 41 -8.00 7.53 13.36
CA ASN A 41 -8.37 6.53 14.36
C ASN A 41 -7.40 5.34 14.39
N GLY A 42 -6.36 5.34 13.56
CA GLY A 42 -5.41 4.23 13.43
C GLY A 42 -5.93 3.03 12.65
N LEU A 43 -7.07 3.17 11.96
CA LEU A 43 -7.51 2.12 11.02
C LEU A 43 -6.63 2.22 9.77
N ASP A 44 -6.00 1.10 9.42
CA ASP A 44 -5.06 1.01 8.33
C ASP A 44 -5.41 -0.11 7.35
N SER A 45 -4.78 -0.08 6.18
CA SER A 45 -4.89 -1.16 5.20
C SER A 45 -3.76 -1.07 4.19
N PHE A 46 -3.28 -2.23 3.78
CA PHE A 46 -2.35 -2.41 2.68
C PHE A 46 -2.98 -3.29 1.60
N LEU A 47 -2.84 -2.88 0.35
CA LEU A 47 -3.31 -3.62 -0.82
C LEU A 47 -2.17 -3.79 -1.82
N TRP A 48 -1.93 -5.03 -2.25
CA TRP A 48 -1.21 -5.34 -3.47
C TRP A 48 -2.15 -6.06 -4.45
N ALA A 49 -2.33 -5.47 -5.63
CA ALA A 49 -3.01 -6.06 -6.75
C ALA A 49 -2.09 -6.08 -7.99
N GLU A 50 -2.24 -7.11 -8.80
CA GLU A 50 -1.48 -7.30 -10.03
C GLU A 50 -2.39 -7.96 -11.06
N ASP A 51 -2.44 -7.42 -12.27
CA ASP A 51 -3.26 -7.93 -13.36
C ASP A 51 -4.71 -8.26 -12.95
N THR A 52 -5.37 -7.30 -12.30
CA THR A 52 -6.75 -7.38 -11.79
C THR A 52 -6.99 -8.36 -10.64
N ALA A 53 -5.95 -9.06 -10.15
CA ALA A 53 -6.03 -9.95 -9.02
C ALA A 53 -5.55 -9.26 -7.73
N LYS A 54 -6.37 -9.32 -6.67
CA LYS A 54 -5.91 -9.01 -5.30
C LYS A 54 -4.93 -10.11 -4.87
N ARG A 55 -3.65 -9.79 -4.75
CA ARG A 55 -2.58 -10.73 -4.37
C ARG A 55 -2.49 -10.84 -2.86
N LEU A 56 -2.36 -9.69 -2.20
CA LEU A 56 -2.26 -9.55 -0.76
C LEU A 56 -3.10 -8.38 -0.26
N THR A 57 -3.77 -8.57 0.86
CA THR A 57 -4.34 -7.48 1.66
C THR A 57 -4.17 -7.81 3.13
N PHE A 58 -3.85 -6.81 3.94
CA PHE A 58 -3.73 -6.91 5.40
C PHE A 58 -3.85 -5.54 6.07
N GLU A 59 -3.94 -5.53 7.39
CA GLU A 59 -3.83 -4.34 8.25
C GLU A 59 -2.38 -4.22 8.73
N PRO A 60 -1.62 -3.16 8.37
CA PRO A 60 -0.24 -2.98 8.82
C PRO A 60 -0.02 -3.14 10.32
N GLY A 61 -0.97 -2.72 11.17
CA GLY A 61 -0.92 -2.93 12.61
C GLY A 61 -1.18 -4.38 13.08
N LEU A 62 -1.69 -5.25 12.20
CA LEU A 62 -1.97 -6.66 12.45
C LEU A 62 -1.44 -7.51 11.28
N PRO A 63 -0.11 -7.52 11.05
CA PRO A 63 0.47 -8.15 9.86
C PRO A 63 0.27 -9.66 9.81
N ASP A 64 -0.05 -10.31 10.93
CA ASP A 64 -0.46 -11.72 11.01
C ASP A 64 -1.76 -12.02 10.24
N HIS A 65 -2.66 -11.04 10.13
CA HIS A 65 -3.94 -11.18 9.47
C HIS A 65 -3.81 -10.79 7.99
N ARG A 66 -3.46 -11.76 7.15
CA ARG A 66 -3.31 -11.58 5.70
C ARG A 66 -4.32 -12.41 4.94
N TRP A 67 -4.78 -11.89 3.81
CA TRP A 67 -5.75 -12.58 2.97
C TRP A 67 -5.51 -12.30 1.48
N ARG A 68 -6.36 -12.91 0.64
CA ARG A 68 -6.36 -12.93 -0.84
C ARG A 68 -5.60 -14.11 -1.45
N THR A 69 -5.18 -13.99 -2.71
CA THR A 69 -4.78 -15.14 -3.54
C THR A 69 -3.40 -15.68 -3.18
N THR A 70 -2.50 -14.84 -2.67
CA THR A 70 -1.14 -15.23 -2.26
C THR A 70 -0.72 -14.54 -0.95
N PRO A 71 -1.42 -14.81 0.18
CA PRO A 71 -1.27 -14.06 1.43
C PRO A 71 0.11 -14.19 2.09
N ASP A 72 0.88 -15.22 1.74
CA ASP A 72 2.19 -15.51 2.35
C ASP A 72 3.38 -15.31 1.39
N GLU A 73 3.13 -14.92 0.14
CA GLU A 73 4.19 -14.75 -0.88
C GLU A 73 5.21 -13.67 -0.51
N LEU A 74 4.81 -12.68 0.28
CA LEU A 74 5.65 -11.56 0.69
C LEU A 74 6.16 -11.67 2.14
N LEU A 75 6.05 -12.82 2.82
CA LEU A 75 6.45 -12.94 4.22
C LEU A 75 7.89 -12.47 4.47
N ASP A 76 8.86 -12.99 3.71
CA ASP A 76 10.27 -12.58 3.84
C ASP A 76 10.46 -11.07 3.61
N ALA A 77 9.75 -10.51 2.63
CA ALA A 77 9.79 -9.07 2.34
C ALA A 77 9.13 -8.23 3.44
N MET A 78 8.07 -8.74 4.07
CA MET A 78 7.40 -8.10 5.20
C MET A 78 8.33 -8.04 6.42
N HIS A 79 9.00 -9.15 6.77
CA HIS A 79 10.00 -9.15 7.84
C HIS A 79 11.14 -8.17 7.52
N HIS A 80 11.67 -8.19 6.30
CA HIS A 80 12.73 -7.25 5.89
C HIS A 80 12.29 -5.78 5.93
N SER A 81 11.00 -5.52 5.70
CA SER A 81 10.41 -4.18 5.78
C SER A 81 10.18 -3.71 7.22
N GLY A 82 10.30 -4.60 8.21
CA GLY A 82 10.15 -4.28 9.63
C GLY A 82 8.77 -4.57 10.22
N PHE A 83 7.92 -5.33 9.53
CA PHE A 83 6.70 -5.86 10.15
C PHE A 83 7.07 -6.86 11.24
N GLN A 84 6.39 -6.76 12.38
CA GLN A 84 6.57 -7.66 13.51
C GLN A 84 5.35 -8.56 13.64
N PHE A 85 5.58 -9.87 13.66
CA PHE A 85 4.53 -10.86 13.82
C PHE A 85 4.40 -11.25 15.29
N TRP A 86 3.22 -11.71 15.73
CA TRP A 86 2.92 -11.91 17.15
C TRP A 86 3.92 -12.82 17.90
N ASP A 87 4.49 -13.81 17.23
CA ASP A 87 5.50 -14.71 17.79
C ASP A 87 6.89 -14.07 17.96
N GLU A 88 7.12 -12.92 17.35
CA GLU A 88 8.37 -12.15 17.37
C GLU A 88 8.30 -10.91 18.26
N THR A 89 7.10 -10.47 18.63
CA THR A 89 6.89 -9.21 19.36
C THR A 89 7.42 -9.24 20.79
N SER A 90 8.21 -8.23 21.14
CA SER A 90 8.46 -7.81 22.52
C SER A 90 7.47 -6.72 22.88
N ASP A 91 6.88 -6.75 24.09
CA ASP A 91 5.98 -5.72 24.65
C ASP A 91 6.57 -4.29 24.67
N THR A 92 7.83 -4.12 24.26
CA THR A 92 8.57 -2.85 24.27
C THR A 92 8.92 -2.31 22.89
N ALA A 93 8.63 -3.04 21.81
CA ALA A 93 8.91 -2.59 20.46
C ALA A 93 7.91 -1.50 20.05
N GLU A 94 8.41 -0.38 19.50
CA GLU A 94 7.53 0.61 18.91
C GLU A 94 6.99 0.10 17.56
N PRO A 95 5.66 0.14 17.35
CA PRO A 95 5.07 -0.33 16.10
C PRO A 95 5.35 0.68 14.98
N LEU A 96 6.31 0.34 14.10
CA LEU A 96 6.67 1.10 12.89
C LEU A 96 5.88 0.63 11.65
N ALA A 97 4.59 0.34 11.84
CA ALA A 97 3.75 -0.29 10.80
C ALA A 97 3.60 0.60 9.55
N THR A 98 3.55 1.92 9.71
CA THR A 98 3.45 2.86 8.59
C THR A 98 4.75 2.88 7.78
N GLU A 99 5.89 2.97 8.45
CA GLU A 99 7.21 2.94 7.82
C GLU A 99 7.45 1.61 7.10
N ALA A 100 7.08 0.49 7.73
CA ALA A 100 7.16 -0.84 7.14
C ALA A 100 6.26 -0.97 5.90
N ALA A 101 5.06 -0.38 5.91
CA ALA A 101 4.19 -0.33 4.74
C ALA A 101 4.81 0.46 3.57
N PHE A 102 5.45 1.60 3.84
CA PHE A 102 6.20 2.33 2.80
C PHE A 102 7.39 1.53 2.26
N ALA A 103 8.14 0.85 3.12
CA ALA A 103 9.26 0.00 2.72
C ALA A 103 8.79 -1.19 1.86
N LEU A 104 7.68 -1.83 2.20
CA LEU A 104 7.09 -2.92 1.41
C LEU A 104 6.57 -2.41 0.05
N ALA A 105 5.97 -1.21 0.03
CA ALA A 105 5.57 -0.57 -1.22
C ALA A 105 6.78 -0.24 -2.12
N GLU A 106 7.89 0.23 -1.54
CA GLU A 106 9.15 0.43 -2.26
C GLU A 106 9.69 -0.90 -2.81
N HIS A 107 9.68 -1.98 -2.01
CA HIS A 107 10.10 -3.31 -2.46
C HIS A 107 9.29 -3.77 -3.68
N LEU A 108 7.97 -3.61 -3.64
CA LEU A 108 7.06 -4.03 -4.72
C LEU A 108 7.15 -3.14 -5.96
N THR A 109 7.37 -1.83 -5.82
CA THR A 109 7.26 -0.90 -6.96
C THR A 109 8.63 -0.43 -7.47
N GLY A 110 9.68 -0.61 -6.68
CA GLY A 110 10.99 0.03 -6.85
C GLY A 110 10.92 1.56 -6.76
N GLY A 111 9.83 2.12 -6.24
CA GLY A 111 9.61 3.55 -6.07
C GLY A 111 9.68 3.92 -4.60
N ARG A 112 10.66 4.73 -4.22
CA ARG A 112 10.80 5.24 -2.86
C ARG A 112 9.95 6.50 -2.68
N ILE A 113 9.02 6.48 -1.75
CA ILE A 113 8.24 7.66 -1.38
C ILE A 113 8.91 8.34 -0.19
N THR A 114 9.44 9.55 -0.39
CA THR A 114 10.06 10.36 0.68
C THR A 114 9.31 11.68 0.86
N PRO A 115 9.48 12.35 2.02
CA PRO A 115 8.96 13.70 2.22
C PRO A 115 9.40 14.69 1.13
N GLU A 116 10.66 14.64 0.71
CA GLU A 116 11.22 15.52 -0.34
C GLU A 116 10.56 15.25 -1.68
N LEU A 117 10.36 13.97 -2.04
CA LEU A 117 9.62 13.61 -3.26
C LEU A 117 8.23 14.25 -3.25
N LEU A 118 7.52 14.16 -2.13
CA LEU A 118 6.18 14.73 -2.00
C LEU A 118 6.18 16.26 -2.03
N GLN A 119 7.20 16.91 -1.48
CA GLN A 119 7.31 18.37 -1.45
C GLN A 119 7.70 18.95 -2.82
N ASP A 120 8.59 18.27 -3.54
CA ASP A 120 9.16 18.75 -4.80
C ASP A 120 8.35 18.30 -6.03
N THR A 121 7.46 17.32 -5.88
CA THR A 121 6.61 16.84 -6.99
C THR A 121 5.45 17.81 -7.24
N THR A 122 5.29 18.21 -8.50
CA THR A 122 4.06 18.90 -8.94
C THR A 122 2.95 17.88 -9.18
N PHE A 123 1.89 17.95 -8.36
CA PHE A 123 0.72 17.10 -8.50
C PHE A 123 -0.32 17.72 -9.44
N VAL A 124 -0.99 16.85 -10.21
CA VAL A 124 -2.18 17.22 -10.97
C VAL A 124 -3.40 16.65 -10.25
N CYS A 125 -4.37 17.50 -9.93
CA CYS A 125 -5.61 17.07 -9.28
C CYS A 125 -6.54 16.39 -10.29
N GLY A 126 -7.18 15.31 -9.84
CA GLY A 126 -8.24 14.61 -10.55
C GLY A 126 -9.37 14.23 -9.59
N SER A 127 -10.55 13.92 -10.14
CA SER A 127 -11.70 13.44 -9.38
C SER A 127 -12.29 12.21 -10.05
N ALA A 128 -12.71 11.25 -9.24
CA ALA A 128 -13.48 10.10 -9.69
C ALA A 128 -14.65 9.89 -8.72
N GLU A 129 -15.77 9.39 -9.24
CA GLU A 129 -16.90 8.98 -8.40
C GLU A 129 -16.50 7.79 -7.52
N ILE A 130 -16.99 7.74 -6.29
CA ILE A 130 -16.93 6.56 -5.40
C ILE A 130 -18.28 5.85 -5.56
N ARG A 131 -18.33 4.50 -5.57
CA ARG A 131 -19.57 3.76 -5.88
C ARG A 131 -20.10 2.96 -4.69
#